data_AF-A0A2T8F575-F1
#
_entry.id   AF-A0A2T8F575-F1
#
_cell.length_a   1.000
_cell.length_b   1.000
_cell.length_c   1.000
_cell.angle_alpha   90.00
_cell.angle_beta   90.00
_cell.angle_gamma   90.00
#
_symmetry.space_group_name_H-M   'P 1'
#
loop_
_entity.id
_entity.type
_entity.pdbx_description
1 polymer ?
#
loop_
_entity_poly.entity_id
_entity_poly.type
_entity_poly.pdbx_seq_one_letter_code
_entity_poly.pdbx_strand_id
1 'polypeptide(L)' 'MDEQPTEDQAPETAVESPVESTGVPAVDEVLGSLHRLADLPLDEHVGVFEQAHDRLRRALDAQPDS' A
#
# COMPACT_ATOMS: atom_id res chain seq x y z
N MET A 1 9.64 35.62 20.08
CA MET A 1 8.96 34.76 19.09
C MET A 1 10.03 33.83 18.59
N ASP A 2 10.14 32.68 19.22
CA ASP A 2 11.04 31.60 18.85
C ASP A 2 10.54 31.03 17.52
N GLU A 3 11.26 31.37 16.46
CA GLU A 3 11.10 30.79 15.14
C GLU A 3 11.55 29.32 15.24
N GLN A 4 10.59 28.42 15.36
CA GLN A 4 10.88 26.99 15.23
C GLN A 4 11.41 26.77 13.81
N PRO A 5 12.58 26.12 13.65
CA PRO A 5 13.06 25.76 12.33
C PRO A 5 12.01 24.85 11.70
N THR A 6 11.42 25.29 10.59
CA THR A 6 10.71 24.37 9.70
C THR A 6 11.73 23.32 9.33
N GLU A 7 11.56 22.10 9.85
CA GLU A 7 12.22 20.93 9.32
C GLU A 7 11.93 20.92 7.82
N ASP A 8 12.93 21.35 7.06
CA ASP A 8 13.14 21.03 5.67
C ASP A 8 13.14 19.49 5.62
N GLN A 9 11.94 18.91 5.53
CA GLN A 9 11.78 17.55 5.05
C GLN A 9 12.27 17.60 3.60
N ALA A 10 13.59 17.48 3.43
CA ALA A 10 14.19 16.97 2.22
C ALA A 10 13.34 15.77 1.79
N PRO A 11 13.09 15.56 0.49
CA PRO A 11 12.34 14.39 0.06
C PRO A 11 13.13 13.20 0.56
N GLU A 12 12.67 12.58 1.65
CA GLU A 12 13.04 11.22 2.00
C GLU A 12 12.60 10.46 0.77
N THR A 13 13.56 10.20 -0.13
CA THR A 13 13.40 9.28 -1.24
C THR A 13 12.67 8.10 -0.63
N ALA A 14 11.39 7.94 -0.97
CA ALA A 14 10.57 6.90 -0.37
C ALA A 14 11.28 5.61 -0.69
N VAL A 15 12.05 5.11 0.28
CA VAL A 15 12.79 3.87 0.13
C VAL A 15 11.68 2.85 0.00
N GLU A 16 11.52 2.33 -1.22
CA GLU A 16 10.59 1.25 -1.50
C GLU A 16 11.00 0.09 -0.60
N SER A 17 10.40 0.05 0.59
CA SER A 17 10.68 -0.97 1.57
C SER A 17 10.15 -2.26 0.96
N PRO A 18 10.97 -3.31 0.87
CA PRO A 18 10.53 -4.56 0.27
C PRO A 18 9.27 -5.03 1.00
N VAL A 19 8.21 -5.27 0.25
CA VAL A 19 6.95 -5.79 0.80
C VAL A 19 7.26 -7.17 1.38
N GLU A 20 7.28 -7.27 2.71
CA GLU A 20 7.43 -8.56 3.39
C GLU A 20 6.22 -9.44 3.07
N SER A 21 6.47 -10.70 2.69
CA SER A 21 5.39 -11.65 2.41
C SER A 21 4.61 -11.94 3.70
N THR A 22 3.30 -11.89 3.60
CA THR A 22 2.36 -12.15 4.70
C THR A 22 2.17 -13.65 4.95
N GLY A 23 2.70 -14.50 4.07
CA GLY A 23 2.48 -15.95 4.07
C GLY A 23 1.10 -16.38 3.57
N VAL A 24 0.22 -15.42 3.22
CA VAL A 24 -1.11 -15.66 2.67
C VAL A 24 -1.09 -15.25 1.19
N PRO A 25 -1.12 -16.21 0.23
CA PRO A 25 -0.94 -15.91 -1.20
C PRO A 25 -1.91 -14.87 -1.74
N ALA A 26 -3.17 -14.92 -1.29
CA ALA A 26 -4.20 -13.97 -1.70
C ALA A 26 -3.93 -12.53 -1.20
N VAL A 27 -3.30 -12.37 -0.04
CA VAL A 27 -2.92 -11.05 0.49
C VAL A 27 -1.67 -10.53 -0.22
N ASP A 28 -0.70 -11.41 -0.47
CA ASP A 28 0.53 -11.05 -1.21
C ASP A 28 0.23 -10.58 -2.65
N GLU A 29 -0.75 -11.18 -3.32
CA GLU A 29 -1.21 -10.71 -4.64
C GLU A 29 -1.83 -9.30 -4.60
N VAL A 30 -2.56 -8.97 -3.54
CA VAL A 30 -3.11 -7.62 -3.34
C VAL A 30 -1.99 -6.62 -3.13
N LEU A 31 -1.02 -6.94 -2.27
CA LEU A 31 0.13 -6.07 -2.00
C LEU A 31 0.99 -5.84 -3.25
N GLY A 32 1.21 -6.87 -4.07
CA GLY A 32 1.90 -6.74 -5.35
C GLY A 32 1.13 -5.89 -6.38
N SER A 33 -0.20 -5.81 -6.25
CA SER A 33 -1.02 -4.90 -7.08
C SER A 33 -0.88 -3.45 -6.63
N LEU A 34 -0.77 -3.20 -5.32
CA LEU A 34 -0.55 -1.87 -4.75
C LEU A 34 0.86 -1.32 -5.02
N HIS A 35 1.87 -2.18 -5.07
CA HIS A 35 3.24 -1.75 -5.40
C HIS A 35 3.32 -1.15 -6.82
N ARG A 36 2.56 -1.70 -7.77
CA ARG A 36 2.50 -1.20 -9.15
C ARG A 36 1.71 0.11 -9.30
N LEU A 37 1.03 0.56 -8.26
CA LEU A 37 0.23 1.78 -8.28
C LEU A 37 1.10 3.03 -8.49
N ALA A 38 2.36 3.01 -8.03
CA ALA A 38 3.31 4.11 -8.20
C ALA A 38 3.58 4.44 -9.68
N ASP A 39 3.42 3.46 -10.57
CA ASP A 39 3.60 3.62 -12.02
C ASP A 39 2.33 4.04 -12.77
N LEU A 40 1.17 4.09 -12.08
CA LEU A 40 -0.12 4.41 -12.68
C LEU A 40 -0.47 5.90 -12.50
N PRO A 41 -1.25 6.49 -13.42
CA PRO A 41 -1.79 7.82 -13.22
C PRO A 41 -2.80 7.85 -12.07
N LEU A 42 -2.87 8.97 -11.36
CA LEU A 42 -3.64 9.10 -10.12
C LEU A 42 -5.14 8.80 -10.28
N ASP A 43 -5.73 9.08 -11.44
CA ASP A 43 -7.14 8.78 -11.71
C ASP A 43 -7.43 7.27 -11.75
N GLU A 44 -6.43 6.44 -12.06
CA GLU A 44 -6.54 4.98 -12.05
C GLU A 44 -6.36 4.40 -10.63
N HIS A 45 -5.75 5.14 -9.70
CA HIS A 45 -5.42 4.65 -8.36
C HIS A 45 -6.67 4.23 -7.59
N VAL A 46 -7.74 5.01 -7.69
CA VAL A 46 -9.00 4.75 -6.97
C VAL A 46 -9.57 3.39 -7.36
N GLY A 47 -9.63 3.08 -8.66
CA GLY A 47 -10.15 1.80 -9.13
C GLY A 47 -9.31 0.60 -8.68
N VAL A 48 -7.98 0.76 -8.66
CA VAL A 48 -7.08 -0.28 -8.15
C VAL A 48 -7.23 -0.46 -6.65
N PHE A 49 -7.36 0.63 -5.88
CA PHE A 49 -7.58 0.57 -4.43
C PHE A 49 -8.92 -0.10 -4.08
N GLU A 50 -10.00 0.23 -4.77
CA GLU A 50 -11.31 -0.42 -4.56
C GLU A 50 -11.23 -1.93 -4.83
N GLN A 51 -10.62 -2.31 -5.95
CA GLN A 51 -10.43 -3.72 -6.29
C GLN A 51 -9.52 -4.45 -5.28
N ALA A 52 -8.45 -3.80 -4.83
CA ALA A 52 -7.56 -4.32 -3.80
C ALA A 52 -8.30 -4.55 -2.48
N HIS A 53 -9.14 -3.59 -2.06
CA HIS A 53 -9.97 -3.73 -0.86
C HIS A 53 -10.94 -4.90 -0.94
N ASP A 54 -11.65 -5.04 -2.07
CA ASP A 54 -12.58 -6.14 -2.29
C ASP A 54 -11.89 -7.50 -2.25
N ARG A 55 -10.71 -7.61 -2.86
CA ARG A 55 -9.91 -8.85 -2.83
C ARG A 55 -9.39 -9.16 -1.44
N LEU A 56 -8.86 -8.16 -0.74
CA LEU A 56 -8.36 -8.32 0.62
C LEU A 56 -9.47 -8.77 1.56
N ARG A 57 -10.64 -8.13 1.49
CA ARG A 57 -11.80 -8.53 2.28
C ARG A 57 -12.17 -10.00 2.04
N ARG A 58 -12.28 -10.42 0.77
CA ARG A 58 -12.61 -11.82 0.44
C ARG A 58 -11.55 -12.80 0.92
N ALA A 59 -10.27 -12.44 0.82
CA ALA A 59 -9.17 -13.25 1.30
C ALA A 59 -9.24 -13.46 2.82
N LEU A 60 -9.54 -12.39 3.57
CA LEU A 60 -9.69 -12.45 5.02
C LEU A 60 -10.97 -13.18 5.44
N ASP A 61 -12.10 -12.92 4.78
CA ASP A 61 -13.37 -13.63 5.04
C ASP A 61 -13.25 -15.14 4.75
N ALA A 62 -12.36 -15.55 3.84
CA ALA A 62 -12.09 -16.95 3.52
C ALA A 62 -11.12 -17.65 4.47
N GLN A 63 -10.41 -16.90 5.33
CA GLN A 63 -9.62 -17.46 6.42
C GLN A 63 -10.47 -17.45 7.70
N PRO A 64 -11.16 -18.56 8.04
CA PRO A 64 -11.81 -18.65 9.35
C PRO A 64 -10.75 -18.52 10.45
N ASP A 65 -11.10 -17.85 11.55
CA ASP A 65 -10.23 -17.62 12.71
C ASP A 65 -9.37 -18.87 13.00
N SER A 66 -8.06 -18.78 12.72
CA SER A 66 -7.06 -19.79 13.08
C SER A 66 -6.64 -19.65 14.53
#